data_AF-A0A4P7C2M3-F1
#
_entry.id   AF-A0A4P7C2M3-F1
#
_cell.length_a   1.000
_cell.length_b   1.000
_cell.length_c   1.000
_cell.angle_alpha   90.00
_cell.angle_beta   90.00
_cell.angle_gamma   90.00
#
_symmetry.space_group_name_H-M   'P 1'
#
loop_
_entity.id
_entity.type
_entity.pdbx_description
1 polymer ?
#
loop_
_entity_poly.entity_id
_entity_poly.type
_entity_poly.pdbx_seq_one_letter_code
_entity_poly.pdbx_strand_id
1 'polypeptide(L)'
;MAVVKTVGRSGQIALGKEYAGRHVLVEQIEPGVWIVKIGEFIPDSEKWLHTSQAKADLDEAIAWAEEHPPAETDFDELERKI
;
A
#
# COMPACT_ATOMS: atom_id res chain seq x y z
N MET A 1 -12.60 0.37 -25.58
CA MET A 1 -13.95 0.70 -26.10
C MET A 1 -14.77 1.29 -24.98
N ALA A 2 -15.57 2.33 -25.25
CA ALA A 2 -16.52 2.85 -24.28
C ALA A 2 -17.78 1.98 -24.26
N VAL A 3 -18.34 1.73 -23.07
CA VAL A 3 -19.54 0.93 -22.88
C VAL A 3 -20.57 1.75 -22.12
N VAL A 4 -21.79 1.83 -22.64
CA VAL A 4 -22.91 2.48 -21.93
C VAL A 4 -23.46 1.52 -20.89
N LYS A 5 -23.57 1.99 -19.64
CA LYS A 5 -24.18 1.26 -18.53
C LYS A 5 -25.22 2.14 -17.85
N THR A 6 -26.22 1.51 -17.25
CA THR A 6 -27.29 2.19 -16.53
C THR A 6 -27.04 2.10 -15.02
N VAL A 7 -27.27 3.20 -14.32
CA VAL A 7 -27.29 3.23 -12.85
C VAL A 7 -28.57 2.53 -12.37
N GLY A 8 -28.42 1.47 -11.58
CA GLY A 8 -29.55 0.75 -11.01
C GLY A 8 -30.34 1.62 -10.02
N ARG A 9 -31.56 1.20 -9.67
CA ARG A 9 -32.40 1.92 -8.69
C ARG A 9 -31.74 2.09 -7.32
N SER A 10 -30.79 1.23 -6.97
CA SER A 10 -29.98 1.31 -5.75
C SER A 10 -28.75 2.23 -5.86
N GLY A 11 -28.57 2.93 -6.99
CA GLY A 11 -27.40 3.79 -7.23
C GLY A 11 -26.14 3.04 -7.69
N GLN A 12 -26.24 1.75 -8.01
CA GLN A 12 -25.08 0.91 -8.37
C GLN A 12 -24.82 0.92 -9.88
N ILE A 13 -23.54 0.94 -10.27
CA ILE A 13 -23.06 0.71 -11.64
C ILE A 13 -22.22 -0.57 -11.66
N ALA A 14 -22.64 -1.58 -12.41
CA ALA A 14 -21.90 -2.83 -12.51
C ALA A 14 -20.73 -2.70 -13.49
N LEU A 15 -19.49 -2.55 -13.02
CA LEU A 15 -18.31 -2.41 -13.87
C LEU A 15 -17.88 -3.73 -14.53
N GLY A 16 -18.03 -4.86 -13.83
CA GLY A 16 -17.63 -6.18 -14.30
C GLY A 16 -17.11 -7.02 -13.14
N LYS A 17 -17.02 -8.35 -13.32
CA LYS A 17 -16.48 -9.25 -12.29
C LYS A 17 -14.97 -9.13 -12.11
N GLU A 18 -14.26 -8.62 -13.12
CA GLU A 18 -12.81 -8.41 -13.09
C GLU A 18 -12.34 -7.46 -11.99
N TYR A 19 -13.22 -6.58 -11.50
CA TYR A 19 -12.93 -5.63 -10.42
C TYR A 19 -13.60 -5.97 -9.09
N ALA A 20 -14.16 -7.18 -8.96
CA ALA A 20 -14.84 -7.60 -7.74
C ALA A 20 -13.88 -7.59 -6.54
N GLY A 21 -14.32 -7.01 -5.42
CA GLY A 21 -13.55 -6.93 -4.18
C GLY A 21 -12.47 -5.84 -4.13
N ARG A 22 -12.23 -5.09 -5.22
CA ARG A 22 -11.26 -3.99 -5.21
C ARG A 22 -11.87 -2.71 -4.65
N HIS A 23 -11.08 -1.96 -3.88
CA HIS A 23 -11.44 -0.62 -3.47
C HIS A 23 -11.28 0.36 -4.63
N VAL A 24 -12.21 1.31 -4.73
CA VAL A 24 -12.16 2.36 -5.75
C VAL A 24 -12.38 3.72 -5.12
N LEU A 25 -11.64 4.70 -5.60
CA LEU A 25 -11.89 6.11 -5.36
C LEU A 25 -12.88 6.61 -6.41
N VAL A 26 -13.95 7.27 -5.97
CA VAL A 26 -14.95 7.90 -6.84
C VAL A 26 -14.94 9.40 -6.59
N GLU A 27 -14.50 10.17 -7.59
CA GLU A 27 -14.42 11.62 -7.54
C GLU A 27 -15.41 12.24 -8.52
N GLN A 28 -16.14 13.28 -8.11
CA GLN A 28 -16.94 14.10 -9.02
C GLN A 28 -16.17 15.37 -9.35
N ILE A 29 -15.64 15.46 -10.56
CA ILE A 29 -14.86 16.63 -11.00
C ILE A 29 -15.77 17.79 -11.43
N GLU A 30 -16.94 17.45 -11.96
CA GLU A 30 -17.99 18.37 -12.41
C GLU A 30 -19.37 17.71 -12.21
N PRO A 31 -20.47 18.47 -12.14
CA PRO A 31 -21.81 17.89 -12.05
C PRO A 31 -22.08 16.85 -13.15
N GLY A 32 -22.29 15.60 -12.75
CA GLY A 32 -22.54 14.47 -13.68
C GLY A 32 -21.29 13.86 -14.32
N VAL A 33 -20.09 14.34 -14.01
CA VAL A 33 -18.81 13.80 -14.51
C VAL A 33 -18.03 13.19 -13.36
N TRP A 34 -17.83 11.88 -13.41
CA TRP A 34 -17.09 11.14 -12.39
C TRP A 34 -15.83 10.50 -12.95
N ILE A 35 -14.80 10.44 -12.11
CA ILE A 35 -13.62 9.60 -12.32
C ILE A 35 -13.67 8.48 -11.29
N VAL A 36 -13.54 7.23 -11.75
CA VAL A 36 -13.41 6.05 -10.89
C VAL A 36 -11.99 5.51 -11.06
N LYS A 37 -11.21 5.50 -9.98
CA LYS A 37 -9.85 4.99 -9.96
C LYS A 37 -9.79 3.79 -9.03
N ILE A 38 -9.15 2.71 -9.47
CA ILE A 38 -8.85 1.62 -8.56
C ILE A 38 -7.70 2.06 -7.66
N GLY A 39 -7.85 1.84 -6.36
CA GLY A 39 -6.86 2.23 -5.37
C GLY A 39 -6.64 1.13 -4.34
N GLU A 40 -5.48 1.18 -3.71
CA GLU A 40 -5.20 0.40 -2.52
C GLU A 40 -5.40 1.29 -1.30
N PHE A 41 -5.99 0.72 -0.25
CA PHE A 41 -6.18 1.40 1.01
C PHE A 41 -4.96 1.13 1.88
N ILE A 42 -4.30 2.19 2.34
CA ILE A 42 -3.18 2.11 3.28
C ILE A 42 -3.73 2.47 4.67
N PRO A 43 -3.75 1.53 5.63
CA PRO A 43 -4.10 1.79 7.02
C PRO A 43 -3.28 2.94 7.60
N ASP A 44 -3.89 3.72 8.50
CA ASP A 44 -3.24 4.89 9.10
C ASP A 44 -1.92 4.53 9.81
N SER A 45 -1.89 3.38 10.48
CA SER A 45 -0.71 2.81 11.14
C SER A 45 0.43 2.43 10.21
N GLU A 46 0.19 2.32 8.91
CA GLU A 46 1.17 1.89 7.89
C GLU A 46 1.56 3.05 6.96
N LYS A 47 0.86 4.19 7.01
CA LYS A 47 1.17 5.37 6.19
C LYS A 47 2.62 5.87 6.33
N TRP A 48 3.22 5.69 7.51
CA TRP A 48 4.60 6.15 7.78
C TRP A 48 5.63 5.49 6.85
N LEU A 49 5.38 4.26 6.38
CA LEU A 49 6.23 3.53 5.44
C LEU A 49 6.30 4.20 4.06
N HIS A 50 5.30 4.98 3.69
CA HIS A 50 5.21 5.62 2.37
C HIS A 50 5.88 7.00 2.32
N THR A 51 6.67 7.37 3.34
CA THR A 51 7.44 8.61 3.35
C THR A 51 8.80 8.42 2.68
N SER A 52 9.34 9.47 2.06
CA SER A 52 10.67 9.42 1.45
C SER A 52 11.77 9.08 2.46
N GLN A 53 11.60 9.51 3.72
CA GLN A 53 12.55 9.22 4.79
C GLN A 53 12.53 7.73 5.17
N ALA A 54 11.35 7.17 5.45
CA ALA A 54 11.23 5.75 5.80
C ALA A 54 11.77 4.85 4.68
N LYS A 55 11.57 5.24 3.41
CA LYS A 55 12.19 4.54 2.28
C LYS A 55 13.73 4.57 2.36
N ALA A 56 14.31 5.75 2.55
CA ALA A 56 15.77 5.90 2.61
C ALA A 56 16.38 5.09 3.77
N ASP A 57 15.74 5.13 4.95
CA ASP A 57 16.18 4.40 6.13
C ASP A 57 16.13 2.87 5.90
N LEU A 58 15.08 2.38 5.22
CA LEU A 58 14.95 0.97 4.86
C LEU A 58 15.99 0.55 3.81
N ASP A 59 16.21 1.37 2.78
CA ASP A 59 17.21 1.11 1.74
C ASP A 59 18.62 1.02 2.37
N GLU A 60 18.95 1.90 3.32
CA GLU A 60 20.21 1.87 4.09
C GLU A 60 20.32 0.60 4.95
N ALA A 61 19.26 0.27 5.70
CA ALA A 61 19.25 -0.91 6.56
C ALA A 61 19.42 -2.22 5.76
N ILE A 62 18.81 -2.30 4.58
CA ILE A 62 18.95 -3.46 3.67
C ILE A 62 20.39 -3.54 3.16
N ALA A 63 20.96 -2.44 2.66
CA ALA A 63 22.33 -2.41 2.18
C ALA A 63 23.33 -2.83 3.27
N TRP A 64 23.13 -2.35 4.50
CA TRP A 64 23.95 -2.75 5.63
C TRP A 64 23.84 -4.25 5.93
N ALA A 65 22.61 -4.80 5.93
CA ALA A 65 22.37 -6.21 6.22
C ALA A 65 22.96 -7.15 5.14
N GLU A 66 23.01 -6.72 3.89
CA GLU A 66 23.67 -7.48 2.81
C GLU A 66 25.19 -7.59 3.03
N GLU A 67 25.81 -6.54 3.58
CA GLU A 67 27.24 -6.51 3.90
C GLU A 67 27.57 -7.14 5.27
N HIS A 68 26.59 -7.27 6.16
CA HIS A 68 26.75 -7.77 7.52
C HIS A 68 25.84 -8.98 7.78
N PRO A 69 26.22 -10.18 7.29
CA PRO A 69 25.46 -11.38 7.54
C PRO A 69 25.24 -11.61 9.04
N PRO A 70 24.06 -12.07 9.46
CA PRO A 70 23.80 -12.38 10.85
C PRO A 70 24.76 -13.47 11.33
N ALA A 71 25.43 -13.22 12.45
CA ALA A 71 26.29 -14.17 13.13
C ALA A 71 25.64 -14.57 14.46
N GLU A 72 25.93 -15.79 14.93
CA GLU A 72 25.51 -16.22 16.26
C GLU A 72 26.21 -15.37 17.32
N THR A 73 25.44 -14.90 18.29
CA THR A 73 25.99 -14.17 19.44
C THR A 73 26.57 -15.18 20.44
N ASP A 74 27.83 -15.00 20.81
CA ASP A 74 28.43 -15.72 21.93
C ASP A 74 27.87 -15.17 23.25
N PHE A 75 27.02 -15.98 23.90
CA PHE A 75 26.39 -15.62 25.16
C PHE A 75 27.37 -15.60 26.34
N ASP A 76 28.43 -16.41 26.31
CA ASP A 76 29.45 -16.44 27.38
C ASP A 76 30.32 -15.16 27.32
N GLU A 77 30.59 -14.63 26.12
CA GLU A 77 31.28 -13.35 25.96
C GLU A 77 30.39 -12.16 26.35
N LEU A 78 29.09 -12.23 26.04
CA LEU A 78 28.14 -11.18 26.39
C LEU A 78 27.95 -11.07 27.91
N GLU A 79 27.83 -12.18 28.62
CA GLU A 79 27.66 -12.22 30.08
C GLU A 79 28.86 -11.58 30.80
N ARG A 80 30.08 -11.68 30.25
CA ARG A 80 31.28 -11.07 30.84
C ARG A 80 31.35 -9.55 30.68
N LYS A 81 30.53 -8.95 29.81
CA LYS A 81 30.53 -7.50 29.50
C LYS A 81 29.43 -6.73 30.23
N ILE A 82 28.56 -7.41 30.97
CA ILE A 82 27.46 -6.83 31.79
C ILE A 82 27.84 -6.89 33.26
#